data_AF-A0A1G2CNS0-F1
#
_entry.id   AF-A0A1G2CNS0-F1
#
_cell.length_a   1.000
_cell.length_b   1.000
_cell.length_c   1.000
_cell.angle_alpha   90.00
_cell.angle_beta   90.00
_cell.angle_gamma   90.00
#
_symmetry.space_group_name_H-M   'P 1'
#
loop_
_entity.id
_entity.type
_entity.pdbx_description
1 polymer ?
#
loop_
_entity_poly.entity_id
_entity_poly.type
_entity_poly.pdbx_seq_one_letter_code
_entity_poly.pdbx_strand_id
1 'polypeptide(L)'
;MPHAKIYLDYAATTSVDRKVLRAMQPYFGAKFGNAGSLHSFGQETIAALDASRETIAKAINADFREIIFTGSATEANNLALRGALSGIMNNELRMAGRGNGGVGNSFIHHSPFIIPKIIVSAIEHESVLETARDMEKEGAEVVVISVDKRGLIDMKKLRAAIDERTVLVSVMYANNEIGTVEPISEISKYLRDFRSTKSEARNTKQIQNPNFKDSRRFNPDIVSDFGFRYSDFGTAYPLFHVDAVQAFQFLDCNADALGVDLMTLSAHKIYGPKGVGALYVRGARKNHESRIMNNGQSDSSIIHHSPFILPIITGGGQEFGLRSGTENIPSIVGFARAVELVSARRKRENERIWALGRYYIDE
;
A
#
# COMPACT_ATOMS: atom_id res chain seq x y z
N MET A 1 39.52 -29.48 -6.16
CA MET A 1 38.82 -28.30 -5.63
C MET A 1 37.35 -28.68 -5.48
N PRO A 2 36.67 -28.39 -4.36
CA PRO A 2 35.23 -28.62 -4.30
C PRO A 2 34.56 -27.79 -5.40
N HIS A 3 33.69 -28.42 -6.19
CA HIS A 3 32.97 -27.74 -7.27
C HIS A 3 32.20 -26.54 -6.71
N ALA A 4 32.33 -25.38 -7.35
CA ALA A 4 31.57 -24.19 -6.97
C ALA A 4 30.07 -24.49 -7.14
N LYS A 5 29.27 -24.24 -6.09
CA LYS A 5 27.81 -24.36 -6.17
C LYS A 5 27.26 -23.20 -7.00
N ILE A 6 26.41 -23.51 -7.99
CA ILE A 6 25.68 -22.52 -8.79
C ILE A 6 24.30 -22.34 -8.16
N TYR A 7 23.91 -21.09 -7.89
CA TYR A 7 22.59 -20.75 -7.35
C TYR A 7 21.73 -20.16 -8.47
N LEU A 8 20.60 -20.80 -8.79
CA LEU A 8 19.67 -20.37 -9.85
C LEU A 8 18.25 -20.09 -9.29
N ASP A 9 18.16 -19.80 -7.99
CA ASP A 9 16.89 -19.63 -7.27
C ASP A 9 16.71 -18.17 -6.78
N TYR A 10 17.09 -17.21 -7.62
CA TYR A 10 17.04 -15.78 -7.29
C TYR A 10 15.62 -15.25 -7.03
N ALA A 11 14.59 -15.93 -7.54
CA ALA A 11 13.20 -15.60 -7.28
C ALA A 11 12.78 -15.86 -5.82
N ALA A 12 13.37 -16.87 -5.16
CA ALA A 12 13.14 -17.12 -3.74
C ALA A 12 13.85 -16.07 -2.87
N THR A 13 15.14 -15.85 -3.10
CA THR A 13 15.89 -14.78 -2.44
C THR A 13 17.18 -14.45 -3.18
N THR A 14 17.64 -13.22 -2.99
CA THR A 14 18.96 -12.78 -3.45
C THR A 14 19.96 -12.77 -2.29
N SER A 15 21.26 -12.85 -2.62
CA SER A 15 22.33 -12.56 -1.67
C SER A 15 22.44 -11.05 -1.43
N VAL A 16 22.83 -10.63 -0.23
CA VAL A 16 23.04 -9.20 0.06
C VAL A 16 24.25 -8.66 -0.73
N ASP A 17 24.08 -7.57 -1.48
CA ASP A 17 25.20 -6.90 -2.19
C ASP A 17 26.23 -6.39 -1.14
N ARG A 18 27.52 -6.54 -1.42
CA ARG A 18 28.58 -6.10 -0.50
C ARG A 18 28.50 -4.61 -0.16
N LYS A 19 28.05 -3.77 -1.11
CA LYS A 19 27.84 -2.33 -0.88
C LYS A 19 26.63 -2.07 0.02
N VAL A 20 25.61 -2.93 -0.03
CA VAL A 20 24.48 -2.90 0.91
C VAL A 20 24.97 -3.26 2.31
N LEU A 21 25.68 -4.38 2.46
CA LEU A 21 26.20 -4.81 3.76
C LEU A 21 27.08 -3.73 4.43
N ARG A 22 27.94 -3.07 3.66
CA ARG A 22 28.77 -1.94 4.16
C ARG A 22 27.94 -0.75 4.62
N ALA A 23 26.82 -0.44 3.96
CA ALA A 23 25.94 0.65 4.36
C ALA A 23 25.21 0.34 5.68
N MET A 24 24.89 -0.92 5.93
CA MET A 24 24.23 -1.36 7.17
C MET A 24 25.18 -1.36 8.38
N GLN A 25 26.45 -1.69 8.15
CA GLN A 25 27.42 -2.01 9.21
C GLN A 25 27.53 -0.95 10.34
N PRO A 26 27.57 0.37 10.07
CA PRO A 26 27.67 1.36 11.14
C PRO A 26 26.53 1.33 12.15
N TYR A 27 25.32 0.93 11.72
CA TYR A 27 24.10 0.96 12.53
C TYR A 27 23.96 -0.23 13.47
N PHE A 28 24.82 -1.25 13.34
CA PHE A 28 24.96 -2.32 14.34
C PHE A 28 25.96 -1.96 15.46
N GLY A 29 26.78 -0.92 15.25
CA GLY A 29 27.86 -0.54 16.15
C GLY A 29 27.74 0.92 16.58
N ALA A 30 28.50 1.80 15.94
CA ALA A 30 28.61 3.21 16.36
C ALA A 30 27.30 4.01 16.26
N LYS A 31 26.38 3.66 15.35
CA LYS A 31 25.13 4.41 15.07
C LYS A 31 23.89 3.63 15.53
N PHE A 32 23.88 3.19 16.79
CA PHE A 32 22.89 2.26 17.35
C PHE A 32 21.65 2.92 17.97
N GLY A 33 21.52 4.25 17.88
CA GLY A 33 20.48 4.99 18.58
C GLY A 33 19.05 4.64 18.17
N ASN A 34 18.10 4.81 19.08
CA ASN A 34 16.68 4.67 18.77
C ASN A 34 16.16 5.94 18.07
N ALA A 35 15.47 5.80 16.94
CA ALA A 35 14.92 6.92 16.18
C ALA A 35 13.83 7.70 16.93
N GLY A 36 13.30 7.19 18.05
CA GLY A 36 12.42 7.95 18.93
C GLY A 36 13.14 8.89 19.90
N SER A 37 14.48 8.85 19.99
CA SER A 37 15.25 9.56 21.01
C SER A 37 15.67 10.97 20.57
N LEU A 38 15.54 11.96 21.47
CA LEU A 38 15.85 13.37 21.19
C LEU A 38 17.36 13.70 21.15
N HIS A 39 18.21 12.84 21.70
CA HIS A 39 19.67 13.05 21.76
C HIS A 39 20.35 12.71 20.42
N SER A 40 21.63 13.09 20.28
CA SER A 40 22.41 12.95 19.03
C SER A 40 22.35 11.56 18.39
N PHE A 41 22.45 10.48 19.19
CA PHE A 41 22.34 9.12 18.65
C PHE A 41 20.98 8.82 18.00
N GLY A 42 19.89 9.38 18.51
CA GLY A 42 18.56 9.20 17.93
C GLY A 42 18.35 10.12 16.73
N GLN A 43 18.83 11.36 16.79
CA GLN A 43 18.81 12.28 15.65
C GLN A 43 19.55 11.71 14.43
N GLU A 44 20.69 11.05 14.65
CA GLU A 44 21.45 10.40 13.57
C GLU A 44 20.67 9.24 12.93
N THR A 45 19.91 8.47 13.72
CA THR A 45 19.12 7.36 13.19
C THR A 45 17.81 7.82 12.55
N ILE A 46 17.17 8.87 13.04
CA ILE A 46 16.06 9.55 12.34
C ILE A 46 16.54 10.05 10.98
N ALA A 47 17.69 10.72 10.91
CA ALA A 47 18.22 11.21 9.64
C ALA A 47 18.47 10.07 8.64
N ALA A 48 18.96 8.92 9.12
CA ALA A 48 19.16 7.73 8.29
C ALA A 48 17.83 7.10 7.83
N LEU A 49 16.82 7.07 8.71
CA LEU A 49 15.47 6.61 8.40
C LEU A 49 14.82 7.48 7.32
N ASP A 50 14.83 8.80 7.48
CA ASP A 50 14.25 9.75 6.54
C ASP A 50 14.97 9.73 5.19
N ALA A 51 16.30 9.69 5.18
CA ALA A 51 17.07 9.55 3.95
C ALA A 51 16.76 8.24 3.22
N SER A 52 16.61 7.13 3.96
CA SER A 52 16.24 5.82 3.38
C SER A 52 14.84 5.87 2.78
N ARG A 53 13.90 6.51 3.47
CA ARG A 53 12.52 6.71 3.02
C ARG A 53 12.47 7.52 1.73
N GLU A 54 13.20 8.63 1.67
CA GLU A 54 13.32 9.51 0.52
C GLU A 54 13.91 8.79 -0.70
N THR A 55 14.95 7.98 -0.50
CA THR A 55 15.55 7.16 -1.56
C THR A 55 14.54 6.19 -2.18
N ILE A 56 13.76 5.49 -1.36
CA ILE A 56 12.76 4.53 -1.84
C ILE A 56 11.61 5.26 -2.54
N ALA A 57 11.13 6.36 -1.96
CA ALA A 57 10.06 7.17 -2.51
C ALA A 57 10.40 7.73 -3.90
N LYS A 58 11.61 8.27 -4.06
CA LYS A 58 12.12 8.72 -5.37
C LYS A 58 12.12 7.62 -6.42
N ALA A 59 12.50 6.40 -6.04
CA ALA A 59 12.59 5.28 -6.98
C ALA A 59 11.23 4.82 -7.52
N ILE A 60 10.13 5.16 -6.85
CA ILE A 60 8.76 4.89 -7.28
C ILE A 60 7.95 6.15 -7.58
N ASN A 61 8.59 7.32 -7.68
CA ASN A 61 7.91 8.62 -7.88
C ASN A 61 6.78 8.86 -6.86
N ALA A 62 7.10 8.74 -5.56
CA ALA A 62 6.21 8.98 -4.44
C ALA A 62 6.75 10.08 -3.52
N ASP A 63 5.89 10.61 -2.65
CA ASP A 63 6.32 11.42 -1.51
C ASP A 63 6.88 10.49 -0.41
N PHE A 64 7.96 10.89 0.26
CA PHE A 64 8.56 10.05 1.31
C PHE A 64 7.57 9.66 2.42
N ARG A 65 6.60 10.52 2.74
CA ARG A 65 5.57 10.25 3.75
C ARG A 65 4.59 9.15 3.34
N GLU A 66 4.59 8.75 2.07
CA GLU A 66 3.79 7.65 1.54
C GLU A 66 4.48 6.29 1.67
N ILE A 67 5.73 6.23 2.13
CA ILE A 67 6.44 4.96 2.36
C ILE A 67 6.30 4.59 3.84
N ILE A 68 5.83 3.37 4.12
CA ILE A 68 5.70 2.79 5.45
C ILE A 68 6.62 1.56 5.53
N PHE A 69 7.61 1.56 6.41
CA PHE A 69 8.49 0.40 6.59
C PHE A 69 7.79 -0.71 7.36
N THR A 70 8.04 -1.94 6.93
CA THR A 70 7.52 -3.16 7.55
C THR A 70 8.67 -4.15 7.79
N GLY A 71 8.44 -5.18 8.60
CA GLY A 71 9.40 -6.26 8.81
C GLY A 71 9.52 -7.21 7.61
N SER A 72 8.58 -7.18 6.66
CA SER A 72 8.63 -7.97 5.42
C SER A 72 7.57 -7.52 4.42
N ALA A 73 7.68 -7.98 3.18
CA ALA A 73 6.58 -7.86 2.21
C ALA A 73 5.31 -8.60 2.65
N THR A 74 5.43 -9.74 3.38
CA THR A 74 4.28 -10.42 3.96
C THR A 74 3.50 -9.51 4.91
N GLU A 75 4.21 -8.78 5.77
CA GLU A 75 3.61 -7.79 6.68
C GLU A 75 3.00 -6.61 5.90
N ALA A 76 3.66 -6.13 4.85
CA ALA A 76 3.14 -5.05 4.00
C ALA A 76 1.85 -5.45 3.26
N ASN A 77 1.81 -6.65 2.66
CA ASN A 77 0.61 -7.20 2.03
C ASN A 77 -0.54 -7.33 3.06
N ASN A 78 -0.24 -7.83 4.27
CA ASN A 78 -1.25 -7.93 5.33
C ASN A 78 -1.77 -6.56 5.75
N LEU A 79 -0.88 -5.57 5.93
CA LEU A 79 -1.26 -4.20 6.25
C LEU A 79 -2.11 -3.57 5.12
N ALA A 80 -1.77 -3.81 3.86
CA ALA A 80 -2.54 -3.33 2.72
C ALA A 80 -3.97 -3.89 2.71
N LEU A 81 -4.12 -5.21 2.83
CA LEU A 81 -5.39 -5.91 2.75
C LEU A 81 -6.27 -5.64 3.99
N ARG A 82 -5.76 -6.00 5.17
CA ARG A 82 -6.50 -5.88 6.43
C ARG A 82 -6.70 -4.43 6.83
N GLY A 83 -5.70 -3.59 6.58
CA GLY A 83 -5.78 -2.16 6.84
C GLY A 83 -6.86 -1.49 5.99
N ALA A 84 -6.98 -1.84 4.70
CA ALA A 84 -8.05 -1.32 3.83
C ALA A 84 -9.45 -1.74 4.31
N LEU A 85 -9.63 -3.01 4.70
CA LEU A 85 -10.89 -3.50 5.25
C LEU A 85 -11.26 -2.81 6.57
N SER A 86 -10.30 -2.70 7.49
CA SER A 86 -10.52 -2.01 8.76
C SER A 86 -10.77 -0.52 8.57
N GLY A 87 -10.14 0.10 7.57
CA GLY A 87 -10.35 1.50 7.19
C GLY A 87 -11.79 1.79 6.81
N ILE A 88 -12.41 0.94 5.98
CA ILE A 88 -13.82 1.11 5.62
C ILE A 88 -14.74 0.87 6.83
N MET A 89 -14.50 -0.18 7.62
CA MET A 89 -15.32 -0.52 8.78
C MET A 89 -15.30 0.56 9.86
N ASN A 90 -14.15 1.18 10.11
CA ASN A 90 -14.04 2.29 11.07
C ASN A 90 -14.76 3.55 10.57
N ASN A 91 -14.68 3.83 9.27
CA ASN A 91 -15.44 4.94 8.69
C ASN A 91 -16.96 4.72 8.85
N GLU A 92 -17.45 3.48 8.73
CA GLU A 92 -18.85 3.14 9.00
C GLU A 92 -19.24 3.30 10.49
N LEU A 93 -18.42 2.82 11.42
CA LEU A 93 -18.66 2.95 12.87
C LEU A 93 -18.72 4.41 13.34
N ARG A 94 -17.83 5.27 12.82
CA ARG A 94 -17.81 6.70 13.14
C ARG A 94 -19.05 7.45 12.64
N MET A 95 -19.73 6.94 11.62
CA MET A 95 -20.98 7.48 11.11
C MET A 95 -22.19 7.03 11.93
N ALA A 96 -22.21 5.76 12.36
CA ALA A 96 -23.27 5.23 13.22
C ALA A 96 -23.33 5.92 14.60
N GLY A 97 -22.17 6.21 15.21
CA GLY A 97 -22.08 6.87 16.52
C GLY A 97 -22.43 8.37 16.55
N ARG A 98 -22.73 9.00 15.41
CA ARG A 98 -23.23 10.39 15.34
C ARG A 98 -24.76 10.49 15.49
N GLY A 99 -25.46 9.35 15.53
CA GLY A 99 -26.86 9.27 15.93
C GLY A 99 -26.99 8.83 17.39
N ASN A 100 -27.38 9.76 18.26
CA ASN A 100 -27.58 9.62 19.71
C ASN A 100 -26.34 9.49 20.59
N GLY A 101 -26.19 10.45 21.50
CA GLY A 101 -25.15 10.50 22.52
C GLY A 101 -25.22 9.30 23.47
N GLY A 102 -24.03 8.80 23.82
CA GLY A 102 -23.84 7.73 24.79
C GLY A 102 -22.49 7.07 24.58
N VAL A 103 -21.50 7.49 25.35
CA VAL A 103 -20.22 6.78 25.48
C VAL A 103 -20.51 5.44 26.14
N GLY A 104 -20.39 4.35 25.38
CA GLY A 104 -20.52 3.00 25.89
C GLY A 104 -19.55 2.09 25.17
N ASN A 105 -18.65 1.45 25.93
CA ASN A 105 -17.91 0.26 25.49
C ASN A 105 -18.91 -0.76 24.95
N SER A 106 -18.98 -0.94 23.64
CA SER A 106 -19.84 -1.93 23.02
C SER A 106 -19.17 -2.45 21.77
N PHE A 107 -18.87 -3.74 21.83
CA PHE A 107 -18.40 -4.59 20.75
C PHE A 107 -19.13 -4.30 19.44
N ILE A 108 -18.33 -4.17 18.38
CA ILE A 108 -18.64 -4.31 16.95
C ILE A 108 -20.12 -4.63 16.65
N HIS A 109 -21.00 -3.63 16.70
CA HIS A 109 -22.31 -3.71 16.09
C HIS A 109 -22.16 -3.32 14.63
N HIS A 110 -21.97 -4.34 13.78
CA HIS A 110 -22.03 -4.24 12.33
C HIS A 110 -23.35 -3.57 11.92
N SER A 111 -23.32 -2.65 10.95
CA SER A 111 -24.54 -2.38 10.19
C SER A 111 -24.85 -3.66 9.40
N PRO A 112 -26.01 -4.32 9.61
CA PRO A 112 -26.26 -5.65 9.05
C PRO A 112 -26.49 -5.68 7.52
N PHE A 113 -26.09 -4.65 6.76
CA PHE A 113 -26.58 -4.45 5.40
C PHE A 113 -25.54 -4.35 4.27
N ILE A 114 -24.23 -4.20 4.53
CA ILE A 114 -23.22 -4.18 3.45
C ILE A 114 -22.01 -5.06 3.81
N ILE A 115 -21.84 -6.13 3.03
CA ILE A 115 -20.66 -7.00 3.09
C ILE A 115 -19.58 -6.39 2.17
N PRO A 116 -18.42 -5.94 2.70
CA PRO A 116 -17.36 -5.38 1.87
C PRO A 116 -16.76 -6.45 0.96
N LYS A 117 -16.47 -6.09 -0.29
CA LYS A 117 -15.89 -7.01 -1.27
C LYS A 117 -14.41 -6.73 -1.50
N ILE A 118 -13.60 -7.78 -1.48
CA ILE A 118 -12.16 -7.78 -1.79
C ILE A 118 -11.95 -8.65 -3.02
N ILE A 119 -11.19 -8.16 -3.99
CA ILE A 119 -10.88 -8.89 -5.22
C ILE A 119 -9.38 -9.13 -5.28
N VAL A 120 -8.97 -10.37 -5.51
CA VAL A 120 -7.56 -10.77 -5.67
C VAL A 120 -7.39 -11.55 -6.97
N SER A 121 -6.20 -11.56 -7.58
CA SER A 121 -5.90 -12.50 -8.66
C SER A 121 -5.70 -13.93 -8.10
N ALA A 122 -5.85 -14.96 -8.94
CA ALA A 122 -5.65 -16.36 -8.53
C ALA A 122 -4.18 -16.76 -8.39
N ILE A 123 -3.25 -15.91 -8.85
CA ILE A 123 -1.82 -16.23 -8.91
C ILE A 123 -0.99 -15.41 -7.92
N GLU A 124 -1.63 -14.74 -6.97
CA GLU A 124 -0.94 -13.96 -5.94
C GLU A 124 -0.03 -14.85 -5.09
N HIS A 125 0.94 -14.22 -4.43
CA HIS A 125 1.71 -14.88 -3.38
C HIS A 125 0.82 -15.24 -2.18
N GLU A 126 1.17 -16.29 -1.44
CA GLU A 126 0.41 -16.78 -0.28
C GLU A 126 0.12 -15.70 0.78
N SER A 127 1.01 -14.72 0.93
CA SER A 127 0.78 -13.57 1.83
C SER A 127 -0.40 -12.67 1.45
N VAL A 128 -0.94 -12.82 0.25
CA VAL A 128 -2.16 -12.14 -0.23
C VAL A 128 -3.32 -13.13 -0.24
N LEU A 129 -3.15 -14.34 -0.79
CA LEU A 129 -4.22 -15.34 -0.88
C LEU A 129 -4.70 -15.80 0.50
N GLU A 130 -3.80 -16.15 1.42
CA GLU A 130 -4.17 -16.61 2.76
C GLU A 130 -4.75 -15.47 3.59
N THR A 131 -4.21 -14.25 3.43
CA THR A 131 -4.78 -13.07 4.07
C THR A 131 -6.20 -12.79 3.57
N ALA A 132 -6.44 -12.88 2.26
CA ALA A 132 -7.77 -12.74 1.71
C ALA A 132 -8.71 -13.84 2.25
N ARG A 133 -8.28 -15.11 2.27
CA ARG A 133 -9.06 -16.21 2.85
C ARG A 133 -9.41 -15.96 4.33
N ASP A 134 -8.50 -15.41 5.12
CA ASP A 134 -8.81 -15.04 6.50
C ASP A 134 -9.82 -13.89 6.60
N MET A 135 -9.78 -12.93 5.66
CA MET A 135 -10.74 -11.83 5.62
C MET A 135 -12.18 -12.28 5.33
N GLU A 136 -12.40 -13.44 4.70
CA GLU A 136 -13.74 -14.04 4.60
C GLU A 136 -14.32 -14.33 5.98
N LYS A 137 -13.49 -14.81 6.92
CA LYS A 137 -13.87 -15.07 8.32
C LYS A 137 -14.10 -13.77 9.09
N GLU A 138 -13.53 -12.67 8.62
CA GLU A 138 -13.68 -11.32 9.17
C GLU A 138 -14.88 -10.56 8.57
N GLY A 139 -15.69 -11.24 7.73
CA GLY A 139 -16.94 -10.71 7.22
C GLY A 139 -16.84 -9.99 5.88
N ALA A 140 -15.75 -10.16 5.13
CA ALA A 140 -15.64 -9.70 3.74
C ALA A 140 -16.07 -10.78 2.74
N GLU A 141 -16.64 -10.36 1.60
CA GLU A 141 -16.77 -11.21 0.41
C GLU A 141 -15.42 -11.20 -0.33
N VAL A 142 -14.83 -12.35 -0.59
CA VAL A 142 -13.58 -12.45 -1.36
C VAL A 142 -13.85 -13.07 -2.72
N VAL A 143 -13.41 -12.37 -3.77
CA VAL A 143 -13.52 -12.84 -5.15
C VAL A 143 -12.13 -13.05 -5.73
N VAL A 144 -11.85 -14.29 -6.11
CA VAL A 144 -10.58 -14.67 -6.74
C VAL A 144 -10.77 -14.70 -8.26
N ILE A 145 -10.00 -13.88 -8.98
CA ILE A 145 -10.07 -13.77 -10.44
C ILE A 145 -9.06 -14.72 -11.09
N SER A 146 -9.56 -15.65 -11.90
CA SER A 146 -8.74 -16.59 -12.67
C SER A 146 -7.85 -15.90 -13.70
N VAL A 147 -6.77 -16.58 -14.09
CA VAL A 147 -5.87 -16.17 -15.16
C VAL A 147 -6.03 -17.05 -16.42
N ASP A 148 -5.54 -16.57 -17.56
CA ASP A 148 -5.44 -17.36 -18.80
C ASP A 148 -4.22 -18.31 -18.78
N LYS A 149 -4.03 -19.06 -19.87
CA LYS A 149 -2.89 -20.01 -20.00
C LYS A 149 -1.51 -19.35 -20.01
N ARG A 150 -1.45 -18.03 -20.18
CA ARG A 150 -0.22 -17.24 -20.13
C ARG A 150 -0.02 -16.62 -18.75
N GLY A 151 -0.91 -16.89 -17.79
CA GLY A 151 -0.86 -16.31 -16.46
C GLY A 151 -1.31 -14.85 -16.40
N LEU A 152 -2.07 -14.35 -17.38
CA LEU A 152 -2.64 -13.00 -17.35
C LEU A 152 -4.05 -13.02 -16.76
N ILE A 153 -4.36 -12.06 -15.89
CA ILE A 153 -5.69 -11.93 -15.28
C ILE A 153 -6.81 -11.79 -16.31
N ASP A 154 -7.94 -12.47 -16.05
CA ASP A 154 -9.14 -12.34 -16.88
C ASP A 154 -9.82 -10.99 -16.64
N MET A 155 -9.48 -10.00 -17.46
CA MET A 155 -10.05 -8.65 -17.40
C MET A 155 -11.57 -8.63 -17.56
N LYS A 156 -12.19 -9.59 -18.26
CA LYS A 156 -13.66 -9.63 -18.38
C LYS A 156 -14.29 -10.00 -17.04
N LYS A 157 -13.74 -11.02 -16.37
CA LYS A 157 -14.21 -11.42 -15.03
C LYS A 157 -13.93 -10.35 -13.99
N LEU A 158 -12.76 -9.71 -14.03
CA LEU A 158 -12.43 -8.61 -13.12
C LEU A 158 -13.46 -7.48 -13.24
N ARG A 159 -13.74 -7.02 -14.46
CA ARG A 159 -14.72 -5.94 -14.71
C ARG A 159 -16.12 -6.29 -14.22
N ALA A 160 -16.54 -7.55 -14.41
CA ALA A 160 -17.85 -8.05 -13.96
C ALA A 160 -17.94 -8.23 -12.44
N ALA A 161 -16.83 -8.48 -11.75
CA ALA A 161 -16.80 -8.69 -10.30
C ALA A 161 -16.84 -7.38 -9.50
N ILE A 162 -16.34 -6.28 -10.08
CA ILE A 162 -16.26 -4.96 -9.44
C ILE A 162 -17.65 -4.31 -9.35
N ASP A 163 -18.03 -3.92 -8.14
CA ASP A 163 -19.31 -3.27 -7.81
C ASP A 163 -19.13 -2.17 -6.74
N GLU A 164 -20.24 -1.60 -6.27
CA GLU A 164 -20.25 -0.55 -5.25
C GLU A 164 -19.68 -0.96 -3.90
N ARG A 165 -19.68 -2.26 -3.58
CA ARG A 165 -19.17 -2.84 -2.33
C ARG A 165 -17.68 -3.14 -2.38
N THR A 166 -17.07 -3.03 -3.56
CA THR A 166 -15.65 -3.35 -3.75
C THR A 166 -14.76 -2.31 -3.07
N VAL A 167 -14.01 -2.76 -2.07
CA VAL A 167 -13.10 -1.94 -1.24
C VAL A 167 -11.68 -2.02 -1.77
N LEU A 168 -11.25 -3.19 -2.21
CA LEU A 168 -9.87 -3.41 -2.64
C LEU A 168 -9.83 -4.36 -3.84
N VAL A 169 -8.99 -4.01 -4.81
CA VAL A 169 -8.50 -4.90 -5.86
C VAL A 169 -7.00 -5.07 -5.63
N SER A 170 -6.52 -6.30 -5.47
CA SER A 170 -5.11 -6.64 -5.32
C SER A 170 -4.65 -7.51 -6.48
N VAL A 171 -3.65 -7.04 -7.22
CA VAL A 171 -3.04 -7.80 -8.31
C VAL A 171 -1.52 -7.64 -8.24
N MET A 172 -0.79 -8.74 -8.10
CA MET A 172 0.66 -8.74 -8.13
C MET A 172 1.16 -8.25 -9.49
N TYR A 173 2.28 -7.53 -9.51
CA TYR A 173 2.79 -6.95 -10.76
C TYR A 173 3.51 -8.00 -11.62
N ALA A 174 4.32 -8.86 -11.00
CA ALA A 174 5.01 -9.94 -11.68
C ALA A 174 4.94 -11.21 -10.84
N ASN A 175 4.52 -12.31 -11.44
CA ASN A 175 4.37 -13.57 -10.73
C ASN A 175 5.73 -14.20 -10.37
N ASN A 176 5.85 -14.71 -9.14
CA ASN A 176 7.10 -15.26 -8.60
C ASN A 176 7.49 -16.63 -9.15
N GLU A 177 6.58 -17.36 -9.79
CA GLU A 177 6.83 -18.71 -10.29
C GLU A 177 7.07 -18.70 -11.80
N ILE A 178 6.17 -18.08 -12.56
CA ILE A 178 6.20 -18.07 -14.03
C ILE A 178 6.71 -16.76 -14.64
N GLY A 179 6.93 -15.71 -13.84
CA GLY A 179 7.47 -14.44 -14.31
C GLY A 179 6.53 -13.60 -15.18
N THR A 180 5.25 -13.97 -15.28
CA THR A 180 4.25 -13.22 -16.06
C THR A 180 4.02 -11.84 -15.45
N VAL A 181 3.96 -10.82 -16.31
CA VAL A 181 3.74 -9.42 -15.93
C VAL A 181 2.27 -9.06 -16.17
N GLU A 182 1.57 -8.65 -15.13
CA GLU A 182 0.14 -8.28 -15.18
C GLU A 182 -0.06 -6.87 -15.76
N PRO A 183 -1.21 -6.58 -16.40
CA PRO A 183 -1.49 -5.32 -17.07
C PRO A 183 -1.95 -4.24 -16.06
N ILE A 184 -1.09 -3.89 -15.11
CA ILE A 184 -1.39 -2.99 -13.98
C ILE A 184 -1.97 -1.64 -14.43
N SER A 185 -1.39 -1.00 -15.46
CA SER A 185 -1.92 0.28 -15.97
C SER A 185 -3.32 0.15 -16.60
N GLU A 186 -3.64 -0.98 -17.24
CA GLU A 186 -4.98 -1.21 -17.77
C GLU A 186 -6.00 -1.38 -16.63
N ILE A 187 -5.64 -2.17 -15.62
CA ILE A 187 -6.45 -2.35 -14.41
C ILE A 187 -6.69 -1.00 -13.74
N SER A 188 -5.63 -0.24 -13.45
CA SER A 188 -5.73 1.08 -12.82
C SER A 188 -6.63 2.03 -13.61
N LYS A 189 -6.50 2.07 -14.94
CA LYS A 189 -7.36 2.90 -15.78
C LYS A 189 -8.84 2.53 -15.60
N TYR A 190 -9.17 1.23 -15.63
CA TYR A 190 -10.55 0.78 -15.41
C TYR A 190 -11.06 1.16 -14.02
N LEU A 191 -10.26 0.96 -12.97
CA LEU A 191 -10.64 1.33 -11.60
C LEU A 191 -10.86 2.84 -11.45
N ARG A 192 -10.04 3.65 -12.12
CA ARG A 192 -10.21 5.11 -12.16
C ARG A 192 -11.51 5.51 -12.87
N ASP A 193 -11.79 4.94 -14.04
CA ASP A 193 -13.02 5.21 -14.78
C ASP A 193 -14.27 4.80 -13.97
N PHE A 194 -14.19 3.67 -13.26
CA PHE A 194 -15.24 3.22 -12.34
C PHE A 194 -15.44 4.19 -11.16
N ARG A 195 -14.37 4.74 -10.58
CA ARG A 195 -14.46 5.78 -9.54
C ARG A 195 -15.08 7.08 -10.08
N SER A 196 -14.73 7.49 -11.30
CA SER A 196 -15.23 8.72 -11.94
C SER A 196 -16.71 8.64 -12.29
N THR A 197 -17.18 7.54 -12.88
CA THR A 197 -18.60 7.33 -13.21
C THR A 197 -19.50 7.35 -11.96
N LYS A 198 -19.02 6.81 -10.82
CA LYS A 198 -19.70 6.97 -9.52
C LYS A 198 -19.80 8.43 -9.08
N SER A 199 -18.84 9.26 -9.44
CA SER A 199 -18.79 10.68 -9.09
C SER A 199 -19.78 11.49 -9.94
N GLU A 200 -19.80 11.25 -11.25
CA GLU A 200 -20.67 11.96 -12.20
C GLU A 200 -22.16 11.65 -11.97
N ALA A 201 -22.52 10.38 -11.76
CA ALA A 201 -23.89 9.97 -11.47
C ALA A 201 -24.49 10.63 -10.20
N ARG A 202 -23.63 11.13 -9.29
CA ARG A 202 -24.05 11.91 -8.11
C ARG A 202 -24.39 13.35 -8.47
N ASN A 203 -23.52 14.00 -9.24
CA ASN A 203 -23.72 15.41 -9.63
C ASN A 203 -25.03 15.57 -10.41
N THR A 204 -25.38 14.62 -11.27
CA THR A 204 -26.63 14.68 -12.06
C THR A 204 -27.90 14.50 -11.22
N LYS A 205 -27.88 13.61 -10.20
CA LYS A 205 -29.04 13.37 -9.31
C LYS A 205 -29.32 14.55 -8.35
N GLN A 206 -28.29 15.33 -8.00
CA GLN A 206 -28.46 16.54 -7.19
C GLN A 206 -29.13 17.69 -7.95
N ILE A 207 -28.89 17.79 -9.26
CA ILE A 207 -29.42 18.88 -10.12
C ILE A 207 -30.91 18.70 -10.45
N GLN A 208 -31.43 17.46 -10.46
CA GLN A 208 -32.80 17.16 -10.90
C GLN A 208 -33.88 17.24 -9.81
N ASN A 209 -33.58 17.71 -8.60
CA ASN A 209 -34.58 17.82 -7.53
C ASN A 209 -35.20 19.24 -7.47
N PRO A 210 -36.41 19.50 -8.00
CA PRO A 210 -36.94 20.85 -8.22
C PRO A 210 -37.49 21.53 -6.94
N ASN A 211 -37.50 20.82 -5.81
CA ASN A 211 -38.08 21.31 -4.55
C ASN A 211 -37.05 21.96 -3.60
N PHE A 212 -35.80 22.16 -4.03
CA PHE A 212 -34.80 22.88 -3.23
C PHE A 212 -34.90 24.39 -3.48
N LYS A 213 -35.92 25.02 -2.88
CA LYS A 213 -36.00 26.49 -2.74
C LYS A 213 -35.40 26.90 -1.40
N ASP A 214 -34.08 27.07 -1.33
CA ASP A 214 -33.49 27.99 -0.35
C ASP A 214 -32.49 28.90 -1.08
N SER A 215 -32.93 30.15 -1.26
CA SER A 215 -32.20 31.26 -1.85
C SER A 215 -31.15 31.79 -0.88
N ARG A 216 -30.08 31.03 -0.66
CA ARG A 216 -28.82 31.55 -0.14
C ARG A 216 -27.73 31.20 -1.15
N ARG A 217 -27.08 32.25 -1.66
CA ARG A 217 -26.04 32.20 -2.70
C ARG A 217 -25.12 31.02 -2.46
N PHE A 218 -25.04 30.14 -3.46
CA PHE A 218 -24.12 29.03 -3.52
C PHE A 218 -22.70 29.57 -3.29
N ASN A 219 -22.10 29.23 -2.16
CA ASN A 219 -20.68 29.41 -1.92
C ASN A 219 -20.05 28.01 -1.93
N PRO A 220 -19.31 27.63 -2.98
CA PRO A 220 -18.77 26.27 -3.12
C PRO A 220 -17.78 25.87 -2.03
N ASP A 221 -17.39 26.80 -1.16
CA ASP A 221 -16.41 26.58 -0.07
C ASP A 221 -17.04 26.28 1.30
N ILE A 222 -18.37 26.07 1.41
CA ILE A 222 -19.05 25.79 2.69
C ILE A 222 -19.98 24.57 2.53
N VAL A 223 -19.43 23.37 2.66
CA VAL A 223 -20.19 22.14 2.90
C VAL A 223 -19.62 21.44 4.13
N SER A 224 -20.06 21.90 5.30
CA SER A 224 -20.11 21.14 6.56
C SER A 224 -21.51 21.45 7.13
N ASP A 225 -22.32 20.50 7.57
CA ASP A 225 -22.08 19.62 8.69
C ASP A 225 -23.26 18.62 8.79
N PHE A 226 -22.98 17.37 9.13
CA PHE A 226 -23.94 16.32 9.55
C PHE A 226 -24.98 15.80 8.55
N GLY A 227 -24.54 15.11 7.50
CA GLY A 227 -25.42 14.24 6.71
C GLY A 227 -24.63 13.21 5.91
N PHE A 228 -24.33 12.06 6.51
CA PHE A 228 -23.85 10.91 5.76
C PHE A 228 -24.94 9.84 5.72
N ARG A 229 -25.50 9.63 4.53
CA ARG A 229 -26.37 8.50 4.21
C ARG A 229 -25.51 7.46 3.48
N TYR A 230 -25.89 6.20 3.54
CA TYR A 230 -25.24 5.08 2.83
C TYR A 230 -25.17 5.23 1.28
N SER A 231 -25.52 6.40 0.73
CA SER A 231 -25.29 6.86 -0.65
C SER A 231 -23.90 7.46 -0.91
N ASP A 232 -23.01 7.53 0.09
CA ASP A 232 -21.88 8.49 0.10
C ASP A 232 -20.47 7.90 -0.14
N PHE A 233 -20.30 6.80 -0.90
CA PHE A 233 -18.99 6.29 -1.39
C PHE A 233 -18.21 7.22 -2.36
N GLY A 234 -17.90 8.45 -1.92
CA GLY A 234 -17.28 9.50 -2.71
C GLY A 234 -15.78 9.29 -2.95
N THR A 235 -15.48 8.50 -3.98
CA THR A 235 -14.36 8.66 -4.94
C THR A 235 -12.97 8.08 -4.65
N ALA A 236 -12.74 7.31 -3.57
CA ALA A 236 -11.46 6.60 -3.36
C ALA A 236 -11.49 5.09 -3.68
N TYR A 237 -12.66 4.44 -3.63
CA TYR A 237 -12.80 2.98 -3.72
C TYR A 237 -13.32 2.49 -5.08
N PRO A 238 -12.89 1.30 -5.54
CA PRO A 238 -12.00 0.36 -4.85
C PRO A 238 -10.55 0.85 -4.85
N LEU A 239 -9.80 0.67 -3.77
CA LEU A 239 -8.34 0.89 -3.76
C LEU A 239 -7.67 -0.13 -4.66
N PHE A 240 -6.54 0.25 -5.26
CA PHE A 240 -5.71 -0.65 -6.06
C PHE A 240 -4.39 -0.94 -5.35
N HIS A 241 -4.24 -2.19 -4.89
CA HIS A 241 -3.00 -2.72 -4.33
C HIS A 241 -2.24 -3.52 -5.37
N VAL A 242 -0.93 -3.32 -5.39
CA VAL A 242 -0.01 -4.08 -6.23
C VAL A 242 1.15 -4.65 -5.43
N ASP A 243 1.27 -5.97 -5.42
CA ASP A 243 2.48 -6.63 -4.93
C ASP A 243 3.59 -6.51 -6.01
N ALA A 244 4.55 -5.63 -5.78
CA ALA A 244 5.66 -5.36 -6.70
C ALA A 244 6.97 -6.07 -6.28
N VAL A 245 6.89 -7.07 -5.40
CA VAL A 245 8.06 -7.74 -4.79
C VAL A 245 9.00 -8.35 -5.82
N GLN A 246 8.46 -8.97 -6.87
CA GLN A 246 9.26 -9.53 -7.97
C GLN A 246 9.47 -8.55 -9.13
N ALA A 247 8.71 -7.45 -9.16
CA ALA A 247 8.74 -6.51 -10.27
C ALA A 247 9.84 -5.46 -10.13
N PHE A 248 10.09 -4.96 -8.92
CA PHE A 248 10.90 -3.74 -8.71
C PHE A 248 12.30 -3.78 -9.35
N GLN A 249 12.93 -4.96 -9.38
CA GLN A 249 14.25 -5.12 -9.99
C GLN A 249 14.21 -4.95 -11.51
N PHE A 250 13.13 -5.37 -12.16
CA PHE A 250 13.06 -5.53 -13.60
C PHE A 250 12.17 -4.50 -14.28
N LEU A 251 11.11 -4.05 -13.61
CA LEU A 251 10.08 -3.19 -14.17
C LEU A 251 10.15 -1.79 -13.56
N ASP A 252 9.52 -0.84 -14.25
CA ASP A 252 9.29 0.49 -13.69
C ASP A 252 8.14 0.42 -12.68
N CYS A 253 8.40 0.88 -11.45
CA CYS A 253 7.43 0.89 -10.36
C CYS A 253 6.98 2.32 -10.02
N ASN A 254 7.02 3.24 -10.98
CA ASN A 254 6.45 4.58 -10.81
C ASN A 254 4.95 4.50 -10.41
N ALA A 255 4.64 4.88 -9.17
CA ALA A 255 3.33 4.72 -8.56
C ALA A 255 2.24 5.53 -9.29
N ASP A 256 2.57 6.73 -9.78
CA ASP A 256 1.63 7.59 -10.53
C ASP A 256 1.38 7.05 -11.93
N ALA A 257 2.43 6.60 -12.62
CA ALA A 257 2.31 6.02 -13.96
C ALA A 257 1.50 4.71 -13.95
N LEU A 258 1.69 3.88 -12.91
CA LEU A 258 0.90 2.68 -12.69
C LEU A 258 -0.50 2.99 -12.13
N GLY A 259 -0.69 4.16 -11.52
CA GLY A 259 -1.95 4.62 -10.92
C GLY A 259 -2.43 3.72 -9.78
N VAL A 260 -1.50 3.21 -8.97
CA VAL A 260 -1.78 2.34 -7.82
C VAL A 260 -2.02 3.17 -6.56
N ASP A 261 -2.83 2.69 -5.63
CA ASP A 261 -3.04 3.36 -4.33
C ASP A 261 -2.16 2.76 -3.24
N LEU A 262 -1.85 1.46 -3.34
CA LEU A 262 -1.00 0.72 -2.42
C LEU A 262 0.03 -0.09 -3.23
N MET A 263 1.29 -0.15 -2.79
CA MET A 263 2.30 -1.00 -3.44
C MET A 263 3.25 -1.64 -2.43
N THR A 264 3.40 -2.96 -2.49
CA THR A 264 4.30 -3.70 -1.61
C THR A 264 5.69 -3.89 -2.24
N LEU A 265 6.73 -3.64 -1.45
CA LEU A 265 8.14 -3.79 -1.82
C LEU A 265 8.88 -4.70 -0.82
N SER A 266 9.93 -5.39 -1.30
CA SER A 266 10.77 -6.27 -0.48
C SER A 266 12.25 -6.07 -0.76
N ALA A 267 13.07 -5.99 0.28
CA ALA A 267 14.51 -5.84 0.14
C ALA A 267 15.23 -7.12 -0.35
N HIS A 268 14.83 -8.30 0.15
CA HIS A 268 15.57 -9.54 -0.13
C HIS A 268 15.36 -10.10 -1.55
N LYS A 269 14.48 -9.49 -2.34
CA LYS A 269 14.34 -9.78 -3.78
C LYS A 269 15.23 -8.89 -4.65
N ILE A 270 15.91 -7.91 -4.06
CA ILE A 270 16.67 -6.88 -4.80
C ILE A 270 18.10 -6.70 -4.25
N TYR A 271 18.72 -7.77 -3.76
CA TYR A 271 20.05 -7.80 -3.13
C TYR A 271 20.16 -7.02 -1.81
N GLY A 272 19.02 -6.73 -1.18
CA GLY A 272 18.91 -6.17 0.16
C GLY A 272 18.80 -7.23 1.27
N PRO A 273 18.79 -6.81 2.54
CA PRO A 273 18.67 -7.74 3.67
C PRO A 273 17.28 -8.38 3.75
N LYS A 274 17.20 -9.55 4.38
CA LYS A 274 15.91 -10.12 4.84
C LYS A 274 15.41 -9.35 6.07
N GLY A 275 14.12 -9.46 6.37
CA GLY A 275 13.55 -8.84 7.57
C GLY A 275 13.24 -7.34 7.43
N VAL A 276 13.08 -6.84 6.21
CA VAL A 276 12.56 -5.51 5.93
C VAL A 276 11.80 -5.49 4.60
N GLY A 277 10.66 -4.79 4.60
CA GLY A 277 9.86 -4.47 3.44
C GLY A 277 9.34 -3.04 3.55
N ALA A 278 8.52 -2.63 2.58
CA ALA A 278 7.79 -1.37 2.66
C ALA A 278 6.43 -1.49 1.98
N LEU A 279 5.47 -0.72 2.49
CA LEU A 279 4.19 -0.46 1.84
C LEU A 279 4.17 1.01 1.41
N TYR A 280 4.05 1.25 0.11
CA TYR A 280 3.61 2.54 -0.41
C TYR A 280 2.12 2.70 -0.15
N VAL A 281 1.72 3.87 0.35
CA VAL A 281 0.34 4.24 0.68
C VAL A 281 0.08 5.63 0.14
N ARG A 282 -0.63 5.71 -0.99
CA ARG A 282 -0.97 6.98 -1.64
C ARG A 282 -1.70 7.90 -0.65
N GLY A 283 -1.18 9.11 -0.52
CA GLY A 283 -1.77 10.17 0.30
C GLY A 283 -1.71 9.92 1.81
N ALA A 284 -0.85 9.01 2.31
CA ALA A 284 -0.78 8.63 3.73
C ALA A 284 -0.71 9.80 4.73
N ARG A 285 -0.24 10.98 4.30
CA ARG A 285 -0.12 12.18 5.15
C ARG A 285 -0.65 13.49 4.56
N LYS A 286 -1.34 13.48 3.40
CA LYS A 286 -1.84 14.73 2.77
C LYS A 286 -2.94 15.45 3.58
N ASN A 287 -3.48 14.84 4.63
CA ASN A 287 -4.57 15.41 5.44
C ASN A 287 -4.11 16.20 6.68
N HIS A 288 -2.81 16.44 6.88
CA HIS A 288 -2.34 17.16 8.07
C HIS A 288 -2.45 18.68 7.96
N GLU A 289 -2.40 19.24 6.74
CA GLU A 289 -2.41 20.70 6.54
C GLU A 289 -3.83 21.31 6.55
N SER A 290 -4.88 20.57 6.18
CA SER A 290 -6.23 21.17 6.08
C SER A 290 -7.00 21.28 7.40
N ARG A 291 -6.47 20.78 8.54
CA ARG A 291 -7.13 20.87 9.85
C ARG A 291 -6.42 21.74 10.89
N ILE A 292 -5.21 22.20 10.59
CA ILE A 292 -4.44 23.10 11.49
C ILE A 292 -5.04 24.51 11.51
N MET A 293 -5.88 24.89 10.53
CA MET A 293 -6.39 26.27 10.43
C MET A 293 -7.57 26.62 11.35
N ASN A 294 -8.16 25.68 12.09
CA ASN A 294 -9.41 25.96 12.82
C ASN A 294 -9.30 26.19 14.32
N ASN A 295 -8.15 26.07 15.01
CA ASN A 295 -8.07 26.49 16.43
C ASN A 295 -6.66 26.65 17.07
N GLY A 296 -5.57 26.72 16.31
CA GLY A 296 -4.26 27.13 16.86
C GLY A 296 -3.64 26.23 17.95
N GLN A 297 -4.24 25.08 18.26
CA GLN A 297 -3.67 24.05 19.13
C GLN A 297 -3.30 22.85 18.29
N SER A 298 -2.00 22.63 18.12
CA SER A 298 -1.47 21.35 17.63
C SER A 298 -1.66 20.31 18.72
N ASP A 299 -2.74 19.54 18.65
CA ASP A 299 -2.84 18.35 19.46
C ASP A 299 -1.96 17.25 18.86
N SER A 300 -0.71 17.19 19.32
CA SER A 300 0.27 16.17 18.94
C SER A 300 -0.15 14.74 19.31
N SER A 301 -1.29 14.56 20.00
CA SER A 301 -1.85 13.25 20.36
C SER A 301 -2.72 12.62 19.26
N ILE A 302 -3.11 13.37 18.22
CA ILE A 302 -3.93 12.85 17.12
C ILE A 302 -3.04 12.44 15.96
N ILE A 303 -2.59 11.19 15.96
CA ILE A 303 -1.88 10.61 14.83
C ILE A 303 -2.85 10.53 13.63
N HIS A 304 -2.72 11.44 12.65
CA HIS A 304 -3.52 11.41 11.43
C HIS A 304 -3.02 10.30 10.50
N HIS A 305 -3.65 9.13 10.57
CA HIS A 305 -3.39 8.00 9.68
C HIS A 305 -3.92 8.31 8.26
N SER A 306 -3.47 7.55 7.26
CA SER A 306 -4.17 7.48 5.97
C SER A 306 -5.67 7.26 6.22
N PRO A 307 -6.59 8.03 5.60
CA PRO A 307 -8.03 7.83 5.81
C PRO A 307 -8.53 6.50 5.22
N PHE A 308 -7.66 5.78 4.49
CA PHE A 308 -8.01 4.61 3.70
C PHE A 308 -7.54 3.28 4.29
N ILE A 309 -6.48 3.29 5.12
CA ILE A 309 -5.97 2.08 5.77
C ILE A 309 -5.70 2.31 7.27
N LEU A 310 -5.93 1.28 8.09
CA LEU A 310 -5.63 1.28 9.53
C LEU A 310 -4.46 0.35 9.88
N PRO A 311 -3.74 0.60 10.98
CA PRO A 311 -2.70 -0.30 11.47
C PRO A 311 -3.28 -1.66 11.88
N ILE A 312 -2.52 -2.70 11.60
CA ILE A 312 -2.76 -4.06 12.13
C ILE A 312 -1.92 -4.37 13.37
N ILE A 313 -0.94 -3.52 13.69
CA ILE A 313 -0.08 -3.60 14.88
C ILE A 313 -0.20 -2.28 15.64
N THR A 314 -0.69 -2.35 16.89
CA THR A 314 -0.80 -1.21 17.79
C THR A 314 0.47 -1.03 18.64
N GLY A 315 0.74 0.19 19.10
CA GLY A 315 1.93 0.49 19.89
C GLY A 315 2.34 1.96 19.85
N GLY A 316 3.65 2.23 19.85
CA GLY A 316 4.25 3.54 20.08
C GLY A 316 4.11 4.59 18.97
N GLY A 317 3.31 4.32 17.93
CA GLY A 317 3.01 5.31 16.88
C GLY A 317 4.12 5.51 15.84
N GLN A 318 5.12 4.62 15.79
CA GLN A 318 6.13 4.58 14.71
C GLN A 318 5.47 4.49 13.33
N GLU A 319 6.24 4.82 12.29
CA GLU A 319 5.80 4.73 10.89
C GLU A 319 4.45 5.41 10.65
N PHE A 320 4.33 6.63 11.15
CA PHE A 320 3.14 7.48 11.05
C PHE A 320 1.86 6.86 11.65
N GLY A 321 2.01 5.95 12.62
CA GLY A 321 0.91 5.23 13.27
C GLY A 321 0.41 4.01 12.52
N LEU A 322 0.91 3.74 11.31
CA LEU A 322 0.47 2.60 10.50
C LEU A 322 1.22 1.31 10.83
N ARG A 323 2.43 1.41 11.39
CA ARG A 323 3.24 0.26 11.78
C ARG A 323 4.03 0.56 13.05
N SER A 324 3.47 0.16 14.18
CA SER A 324 4.15 0.34 15.48
C SER A 324 5.32 -0.63 15.67
N GLY A 325 6.26 -0.24 16.54
CA GLY A 325 7.46 -0.99 16.89
C GLY A 325 8.73 -0.32 16.39
N THR A 326 9.79 -0.39 17.19
CA THR A 326 11.08 0.26 16.90
C THR A 326 11.60 -0.11 15.51
N GLU A 327 12.04 0.90 14.77
CA GLU A 327 12.49 0.79 13.40
C GLU A 327 13.82 0.01 13.32
N ASN A 328 13.90 -0.94 12.38
CA ASN A 328 15.12 -1.70 12.11
C ASN A 328 16.05 -0.89 11.19
N ILE A 329 16.68 0.14 11.77
CA ILE A 329 17.52 1.11 11.05
C ILE A 329 18.59 0.44 10.16
N PRO A 330 19.38 -0.55 10.63
CA PRO A 330 20.35 -1.21 9.76
C PRO A 330 19.70 -1.82 8.51
N SER A 331 18.56 -2.49 8.65
CA SER A 331 17.89 -3.15 7.53
C SER A 331 17.23 -2.14 6.59
N ILE A 332 16.65 -1.06 7.12
CA ILE A 332 16.07 0.03 6.34
C ILE A 332 17.13 0.73 5.48
N VAL A 333 18.29 1.05 6.06
CA VAL A 333 19.43 1.61 5.32
C VAL A 333 19.91 0.63 4.24
N GLY A 334 19.97 -0.66 4.57
CA GLY A 334 20.31 -1.70 3.60
C GLY A 334 19.32 -1.78 2.44
N PHE A 335 18.02 -1.65 2.73
CA PHE A 335 16.97 -1.66 1.72
C PHE A 335 17.07 -0.46 0.78
N ALA A 336 17.20 0.76 1.33
CA ALA A 336 17.39 1.95 0.51
C ALA A 336 18.64 1.84 -0.38
N ARG A 337 19.75 1.33 0.16
CA ARG A 337 20.97 1.11 -0.64
C ARG A 337 20.77 0.08 -1.75
N ALA A 338 20.00 -0.97 -1.50
CA ALA A 338 19.65 -1.97 -2.50
C ALA A 338 18.81 -1.36 -3.62
N VAL A 339 17.82 -0.54 -3.27
CA VAL A 339 16.99 0.22 -4.21
C VAL A 339 17.83 1.12 -5.12
N GLU A 340 18.79 1.87 -4.57
CA GLU A 340 19.69 2.72 -5.38
C GLU A 340 20.48 1.91 -6.40
N LEU A 341 21.10 0.81 -5.96
CA LEU A 341 21.98 0.00 -6.78
C LEU A 341 21.22 -0.71 -7.89
N VAL A 342 20.04 -1.24 -7.58
CA VAL A 342 19.19 -1.92 -8.55
C VAL A 342 18.59 -0.92 -9.53
N SER A 343 18.10 0.23 -9.07
CA SER A 343 17.57 1.28 -9.95
C SER A 343 18.63 1.77 -10.95
N ALA A 344 19.86 2.00 -10.49
CA ALA A 344 20.97 2.45 -11.34
C ALA A 344 21.43 1.40 -12.37
N ARG A 345 21.17 0.11 -12.11
CA ARG A 345 21.64 -1.01 -12.96
C ARG A 345 20.52 -1.69 -13.74
N ARG A 346 19.25 -1.36 -13.49
CA ARG A 346 18.05 -2.04 -14.01
C ARG A 346 18.17 -2.38 -15.49
N LYS A 347 18.42 -1.39 -16.35
CA LYS A 347 18.53 -1.59 -17.79
C LYS A 347 19.59 -2.64 -18.16
N ARG A 348 20.80 -2.47 -17.64
CA ARG A 348 21.94 -3.36 -17.93
C ARG A 348 21.68 -4.79 -17.40
N GLU A 349 21.15 -4.92 -16.19
CA GLU A 349 20.89 -6.24 -15.62
C GLU A 349 19.72 -6.95 -16.31
N ASN A 350 18.70 -6.21 -16.75
CA ASN A 350 17.63 -6.78 -17.58
C ASN A 350 18.17 -7.35 -18.89
N GLU A 351 19.01 -6.60 -19.62
CA GLU A 351 19.65 -7.07 -20.86
C GLU A 351 20.47 -8.34 -20.61
N ARG A 352 21.27 -8.36 -19.54
CA ARG A 352 22.10 -9.51 -19.17
C ARG A 352 21.28 -10.74 -18.79
N ILE A 353 20.26 -10.56 -17.94
CA ILE A 353 19.41 -11.66 -17.45
C ILE A 353 18.53 -12.20 -18.58
N TRP A 354 18.03 -11.32 -19.45
CA TRP A 354 17.27 -11.75 -20.63
C TRP A 354 18.11 -12.62 -21.57
N ALA A 355 19.36 -12.22 -21.85
CA ALA A 355 20.28 -13.01 -22.67
C ALA A 355 20.56 -14.39 -22.07
N LEU A 356 20.79 -14.45 -20.74
CA LEU A 356 20.98 -15.72 -20.03
C LEU A 356 19.72 -16.58 -20.02
N GLY A 357 18.55 -15.97 -19.79
CA GLY A 357 17.27 -16.68 -19.81
C GLY A 357 17.01 -17.32 -21.16
N ARG A 358 17.25 -16.60 -22.26
CA ARG A 358 17.15 -17.16 -23.62
C ARG A 358 18.10 -18.31 -23.86
N TYR A 359 19.36 -18.17 -23.44
CA TYR A 359 20.34 -19.25 -23.55
C TYR A 359 19.84 -20.56 -22.92
N TYR A 360 19.19 -20.51 -21.77
CA TYR A 360 18.64 -21.70 -21.10
C TYR A 360 17.30 -22.21 -21.65
N ILE A 361 16.59 -21.42 -22.46
CA ILE A 361 15.30 -21.81 -23.06
C ILE A 361 15.51 -22.36 -24.47
N ASP A 362 16.45 -21.77 -25.21
CA ASP A 362 16.70 -22.08 -26.63
C ASP A 362 17.67 -23.26 -26.82
N GLU A 363 18.47 -23.62 -25.80
CA GLU A 363 19.23 -24.89 -25.71
C GLU A 363 18.44 -25.97 -24.97
#